data_AF-A0A7C1D2A1-F1
#
_entry.id   AF-A0A7C1D2A1-F1
#
_cell.length_a   1.000
_cell.length_b   1.000
_cell.length_c   1.000
_cell.angle_alpha   90.00
_cell.angle_beta   90.00
_cell.angle_gamma   90.00
#
_symmetry.space_group_name_H-M   'P 1'
#
loop_
_entity.id
_entity.type
_entity.pdbx_description
1 polymer ?
#
loop_
_entity_poly.entity_id
_entity_poly.type
_entity_poly.pdbx_seq_one_letter_code
_entity_poly.pdbx_strand_id
1 'polypeptide(L)'
;MGKAVVTPILLVAYPDKYGVWNQKSETALRQLNLFPEFRRGESFSDKYLKVNHVLNELKEKYAISLWQLDGIMGEIAGNSPFPTMSDEEATIDAEIKEHGLEYVYNFGMEKHLEDFLIANWDKTEIGKKYELIYEEGDLVSQQYQTDVGYIDILAKDKSGKTFLVIELKKGRSADAVVGQVLRYMGWVRKELANGQKVKGLVIVPDVDKKLEFSLSDQKDINLMTYKIDFKLSKYESDL
;
A
#
# COMPACT_ATOMS: atom_id res chain seq x y z
N MET A 1 -1.73 -15.43 -11.18
CA MET A 1 -1.13 -14.53 -10.17
C MET A 1 -0.54 -15.38 -9.07
N GLY A 2 0.67 -15.05 -8.59
CA GLY A 2 1.35 -15.82 -7.52
C GLY A 2 0.92 -15.39 -6.11
N LYS A 3 1.27 -16.20 -5.10
CA LYS A 3 0.95 -15.96 -3.68
C LYS A 3 1.33 -14.56 -3.18
N ALA A 4 2.52 -14.08 -3.59
CA ALA A 4 3.06 -12.78 -3.23
C ALA A 4 2.26 -11.58 -3.77
N VAL A 5 1.33 -11.79 -4.71
CA VAL A 5 0.42 -10.76 -5.21
C VAL A 5 -0.98 -10.96 -4.67
N VAL A 6 -1.47 -12.20 -4.66
CA VAL A 6 -2.85 -12.49 -4.24
C VAL A 6 -3.06 -12.20 -2.77
N THR A 7 -2.19 -12.71 -1.89
CA THR A 7 -2.47 -12.66 -0.44
C THR A 7 -2.33 -11.26 0.17
N PRO A 8 -1.43 -10.36 -0.28
CA PRO A 8 -1.51 -8.94 0.06
C PRO A 8 -2.85 -8.31 -0.29
N ILE A 9 -3.39 -8.58 -1.48
CA ILE A 9 -4.72 -8.07 -1.86
C ILE A 9 -5.78 -8.58 -0.87
N LEU A 10 -5.69 -9.83 -0.42
CA LEU A 10 -6.67 -10.38 0.53
C LEU A 10 -6.59 -9.73 1.89
N LEU A 11 -5.39 -9.38 2.34
CA LEU A 11 -5.20 -8.64 3.58
C LEU A 11 -5.78 -7.23 3.46
N VAL A 12 -5.57 -6.54 2.34
CA VAL A 12 -6.22 -5.22 2.09
C VAL A 12 -7.74 -5.37 1.99
N ALA A 13 -8.25 -6.45 1.39
CA ALA A 13 -9.68 -6.66 1.20
C ALA A 13 -10.44 -7.09 2.47
N TYR A 14 -9.85 -7.98 3.27
CA TYR A 14 -10.44 -8.55 4.49
C TYR A 14 -9.37 -8.64 5.58
N PRO A 15 -9.03 -7.49 6.16
CA PRO A 15 -7.89 -7.36 7.05
C PRO A 15 -8.02 -8.14 8.37
N ASP A 16 -9.24 -8.56 8.72
CA ASP A 16 -9.50 -9.38 9.90
C ASP A 16 -9.53 -10.89 9.62
N LYS A 17 -9.43 -11.30 8.35
CA LYS A 17 -9.67 -12.67 7.90
C LYS A 17 -8.49 -13.31 7.17
N TYR A 18 -7.74 -12.52 6.40
CA TYR A 18 -6.75 -13.04 5.46
C TYR A 18 -5.38 -12.37 5.66
N GLY A 19 -4.39 -13.15 6.11
CA GLY A 19 -3.01 -12.71 6.29
C GLY A 19 -2.16 -12.93 5.03
N VAL A 20 -0.98 -12.31 5.00
CA VAL A 20 -0.08 -12.38 3.84
C VAL A 20 0.78 -13.64 3.87
N TRP A 21 0.71 -14.42 2.78
CA TRP A 21 1.67 -15.49 2.48
C TRP A 21 2.55 -15.12 1.28
N ASN A 22 3.72 -14.57 1.58
CA ASN A 22 4.79 -14.27 0.63
C ASN A 22 6.08 -15.00 1.05
N GLN A 23 7.21 -14.69 0.42
CA GLN A 23 8.49 -15.30 0.80
C GLN A 23 8.96 -14.90 2.21
N LYS A 24 8.66 -13.67 2.64
CA LYS A 24 9.03 -13.15 3.97
C LYS A 24 8.28 -13.88 5.07
N SER A 25 6.95 -13.91 5.01
CA SER A 25 6.13 -14.60 6.00
C SER A 25 6.34 -16.11 6.01
N GLU A 26 6.62 -16.73 4.85
CA GLU A 26 7.06 -18.13 4.83
C GLU A 26 8.40 -18.34 5.54
N THR A 27 9.40 -17.49 5.27
CA THR A 27 10.72 -17.58 5.90
C THR A 27 10.61 -17.42 7.41
N ALA A 28 9.88 -16.40 7.88
CA ALA A 28 9.66 -16.15 9.30
C ALA A 28 8.90 -17.29 9.99
N LEU A 29 7.80 -17.77 9.42
CA LEU A 29 7.06 -18.92 9.96
C LEU A 29 7.94 -20.19 10.01
N ARG A 30 8.83 -20.41 9.05
CA ARG A 30 9.77 -21.54 9.08
C ARG A 30 10.80 -21.39 10.18
N GLN A 31 11.40 -20.21 10.34
CA GLN A 31 12.35 -19.94 11.44
C GLN A 31 11.71 -20.15 12.82
N LEU A 32 10.42 -19.80 12.94
CA LEU A 32 9.64 -20.01 14.17
C LEU A 32 9.14 -21.45 14.35
N ASN A 33 9.39 -22.36 13.40
CA ASN A 33 8.83 -23.72 13.36
C ASN A 33 7.28 -23.75 13.40
N LEU A 34 6.64 -22.75 12.79
CA LEU A 34 5.18 -22.61 12.70
C LEU A 34 4.65 -22.85 11.28
N PHE A 35 5.52 -23.03 10.28
CA PHE A 35 5.07 -23.23 8.91
C PHE A 35 4.36 -24.58 8.73
N PRO A 36 3.12 -24.61 8.20
CA PRO A 36 2.34 -25.83 8.12
C PRO A 36 2.87 -26.78 7.04
N GLU A 37 2.64 -28.09 7.24
CA GLU A 37 2.99 -29.09 6.24
C GLU A 37 2.03 -29.10 5.05
N PHE A 38 2.61 -29.21 3.85
CA PHE A 38 1.87 -29.35 2.60
C PHE A 38 1.88 -30.80 2.13
N ARG A 39 0.72 -31.26 1.65
CA ARG A 39 0.62 -32.58 1.02
C ARG A 39 0.83 -32.43 -0.49
N ARG A 40 1.37 -33.49 -1.08
CA ARG A 40 1.55 -33.57 -2.54
C ARG A 40 0.17 -33.51 -3.21
N GLY A 41 0.03 -32.66 -4.23
CA GLY A 41 -1.22 -32.45 -4.96
C GLY A 41 -2.15 -31.37 -4.41
N GLU A 42 -1.86 -30.78 -3.24
CA GLU A 42 -2.70 -29.70 -2.69
C GLU A 42 -2.72 -28.46 -3.59
N SER A 43 -3.92 -27.89 -3.76
CA SER A 43 -4.13 -26.66 -4.53
C SER A 43 -3.47 -25.46 -3.83
N PHE A 44 -3.34 -24.35 -4.56
CA PHE A 44 -2.89 -23.09 -3.96
C PHE A 44 -3.81 -22.67 -2.80
N SER A 45 -5.13 -22.75 -2.99
CA SER A 45 -6.12 -22.35 -2.00
C SER A 45 -6.02 -23.18 -0.73
N ASP A 46 -5.83 -24.51 -0.84
CA ASP A 46 -5.68 -25.40 0.33
C ASP A 46 -4.43 -25.05 1.14
N LYS A 47 -3.30 -24.85 0.45
CA LYS A 47 -2.03 -24.46 1.08
C LYS A 47 -2.15 -23.09 1.75
N TYR A 48 -2.79 -22.14 1.07
CA TYR A 48 -2.99 -20.80 1.61
C TYR A 48 -3.89 -20.83 2.84
N LEU A 49 -4.99 -21.58 2.84
CA LEU A 49 -5.88 -21.68 4.01
C LEU A 49 -5.16 -22.23 5.24
N LYS A 50 -4.23 -23.18 5.07
CA LYS A 50 -3.38 -23.67 6.18
C LYS A 50 -2.46 -22.59 6.72
N VAL A 51 -1.76 -21.86 5.84
CA VAL A 51 -0.89 -20.75 6.27
C VAL A 51 -1.71 -19.65 6.94
N ASN A 52 -2.85 -19.29 6.35
CA ASN A 52 -3.76 -18.29 6.89
C ASN A 52 -4.35 -18.68 8.25
N HIS A 53 -4.59 -19.98 8.49
CA HIS A 53 -5.00 -20.46 9.79
C HIS A 53 -3.93 -20.16 10.84
N VAL A 54 -2.67 -20.51 10.59
CA VAL A 54 -1.54 -20.19 11.48
C VAL A 54 -1.45 -18.68 11.73
N LEU A 55 -1.57 -17.86 10.68
CA LEU A 55 -1.53 -16.40 10.83
C LEU A 55 -2.68 -15.89 11.71
N ASN A 56 -3.89 -16.42 11.57
CA ASN A 56 -5.03 -16.05 12.42
C ASN A 56 -4.84 -16.54 13.86
N GLU A 57 -4.30 -17.73 14.08
CA GLU A 57 -3.97 -18.20 15.44
C GLU A 57 -2.96 -17.27 16.12
N LEU A 58 -1.95 -16.78 15.39
CA LEU A 58 -0.98 -15.81 15.91
C LEU A 58 -1.63 -14.46 16.20
N LYS A 59 -2.46 -13.95 15.28
CA LYS A 59 -3.27 -12.74 15.45
C LYS A 59 -4.05 -12.78 16.77
N GLU A 60 -4.83 -13.85 16.98
CA GLU A 60 -5.65 -14.00 18.20
C GLU A 60 -4.78 -14.20 19.45
N LYS A 61 -3.75 -15.06 19.37
CA LYS A 61 -2.87 -15.38 20.52
C LYS A 61 -2.15 -14.14 21.07
N TYR A 62 -1.68 -13.26 20.19
CA TYR A 62 -0.93 -12.07 20.57
C TYR A 62 -1.79 -10.80 20.61
N ALA A 63 -3.09 -10.91 20.33
CA ALA A 63 -4.02 -9.78 20.26
C ALA A 63 -3.51 -8.65 19.34
N ILE A 64 -2.95 -9.02 18.18
CA ILE A 64 -2.45 -8.11 17.15
C ILE A 64 -3.24 -8.29 15.86
N SER A 65 -3.25 -7.29 14.99
CA SER A 65 -3.84 -7.39 13.66
C SER A 65 -2.98 -8.24 12.70
N LEU A 66 -3.59 -8.77 11.64
CA LEU A 66 -2.86 -9.47 10.59
C LEU A 66 -1.87 -8.55 9.83
N TRP A 67 -2.09 -7.24 9.87
CA TRP A 67 -1.17 -6.21 9.38
C TRP A 67 0.10 -6.10 10.20
N GLN A 68 -0.06 -5.95 11.52
CA GLN A 68 1.08 -5.96 12.44
C GLN A 68 1.86 -7.27 12.33
N LEU A 69 1.15 -8.38 12.19
CA LEU A 69 1.78 -9.68 11.98
C LEU A 69 2.60 -9.74 10.68
N ASP A 70 2.11 -9.21 9.55
CA ASP A 70 2.89 -9.14 8.31
C ASP A 70 4.17 -8.28 8.46
N GLY A 71 4.05 -7.15 9.16
CA GLY A 71 5.20 -6.31 9.52
C GLY A 71 6.27 -7.08 10.32
N ILE A 72 5.86 -7.73 11.41
CA ILE A 72 6.73 -8.57 12.27
C ILE A 72 7.37 -9.70 11.46
N MET A 73 6.60 -10.34 10.58
CA MET A 73 7.14 -11.39 9.69
C MET A 73 8.23 -10.85 8.76
N GLY A 74 8.09 -9.61 8.29
CA GLY A 74 9.13 -8.93 7.52
C GLY A 74 10.41 -8.68 8.32
N GLU A 75 10.29 -8.24 9.57
CA GLU A 75 11.43 -8.03 10.48
C GLU A 75 12.18 -9.34 10.76
N ILE A 76 11.45 -10.40 11.10
CA ILE A 76 12.03 -11.73 11.36
C ILE A 76 12.75 -12.26 10.12
N ALA A 77 12.20 -12.00 8.92
CA ALA A 77 12.83 -12.37 7.66
C ALA A 77 14.02 -11.47 7.25
N GLY A 78 14.42 -10.51 8.10
CA GLY A 78 15.54 -9.60 7.86
C GLY A 78 15.28 -8.52 6.82
N ASN A 79 14.02 -8.25 6.50
CA ASN A 79 13.57 -7.28 5.49
C ASN A 79 12.31 -6.57 5.97
N SER A 80 12.46 -5.79 7.04
CA SER A 80 11.38 -5.00 7.62
C SER A 80 10.74 -4.12 6.52
N PRO A 81 9.40 -4.11 6.37
CA PRO A 81 8.73 -3.13 5.52
C PRO A 81 8.81 -1.71 6.13
N PHE A 82 9.26 -1.61 7.38
CA PHE A 82 9.61 -0.37 8.04
C PHE A 82 11.10 -0.07 7.75
N PRO A 83 11.43 1.11 7.19
CA PRO A 83 12.81 1.45 6.87
C PRO A 83 13.71 1.39 8.11
N THR A 84 14.98 1.02 7.93
CA THR A 84 16.00 1.15 8.97
C THR A 84 16.24 2.62 9.30
N MET A 85 16.01 2.98 10.57
CA MET A 85 16.31 4.23 11.28
C MET A 85 16.77 5.43 10.43
N SER A 86 15.85 6.38 10.21
CA SER A 86 16.13 7.73 9.68
C SER A 86 15.25 8.78 10.39
N ASP A 87 15.51 10.07 10.15
CA ASP A 87 14.86 11.23 10.82
C ASP A 87 13.30 11.22 10.79
N GLU A 88 12.67 10.40 9.94
CA GLU A 88 11.23 10.17 9.93
C GLU A 88 10.70 9.45 11.18
N GLU A 89 11.54 8.70 11.90
CA GLU A 89 11.17 8.00 13.14
C GLU A 89 10.69 8.95 14.22
N ALA A 90 11.27 10.15 14.33
CA ALA A 90 10.82 11.14 15.30
C ALA A 90 9.39 11.61 15.03
N THR A 91 8.97 11.60 13.76
CA THR A 91 7.63 12.04 13.34
C THR A 91 6.64 10.89 13.49
N ILE A 92 7.02 9.68 13.07
CA ILE A 92 6.19 8.48 13.17
C ILE A 92 5.99 8.06 14.64
N ASP A 93 7.01 8.08 15.49
CA ASP A 93 6.85 7.76 16.93
C ASP A 93 5.96 8.76 17.67
N ALA A 94 6.03 10.04 17.30
CA ALA A 94 5.15 11.08 17.86
C ALA A 94 3.70 10.85 17.43
N GLU A 95 3.47 10.57 16.15
CA GLU A 95 2.14 10.30 15.58
C GLU A 95 1.56 8.95 16.06
N ILE A 96 2.38 7.90 16.22
CA ILE A 96 1.97 6.61 16.80
C ILE A 96 1.58 6.78 18.26
N LYS A 97 2.30 7.58 19.04
CA LYS A 97 1.92 7.87 20.44
C LYS A 97 0.61 8.67 20.53
N GLU A 98 0.34 9.54 19.57
CA GLU A 98 -0.87 10.37 19.53
C GLU A 98 -2.09 9.61 19.01
N HIS A 99 -1.92 8.79 17.96
CA HIS A 99 -3.02 8.16 17.21
C HIS A 99 -3.13 6.63 17.39
N GLY A 100 -2.15 5.99 18.03
CA GLY A 100 -2.22 4.59 18.45
C GLY A 100 -2.16 3.56 17.30
N LEU A 101 -2.64 2.35 17.60
CA LEU A 101 -2.56 1.18 16.71
C LEU A 101 -3.34 1.34 15.39
N GLU A 102 -4.37 2.18 15.38
CA GLU A 102 -5.18 2.46 14.19
C GLU A 102 -4.35 3.16 13.09
N TYR A 103 -3.43 4.05 13.48
CA TYR A 103 -2.51 4.72 12.56
C TYR A 103 -1.53 3.73 11.91
N VAL A 104 -0.92 2.86 12.71
CA VAL A 104 0.01 1.81 12.24
C VAL A 104 -0.67 0.87 11.26
N TYR A 105 -1.92 0.50 11.55
CA TYR A 105 -2.73 -0.34 10.69
C TYR A 105 -3.05 0.33 9.35
N ASN A 106 -3.52 1.59 9.38
CA ASN A 106 -3.83 2.34 8.17
C ASN A 106 -2.57 2.50 7.29
N PHE A 107 -1.45 2.86 7.89
CA PHE A 107 -0.16 2.97 7.19
C PHE A 107 0.24 1.67 6.46
N GLY A 108 0.08 0.52 7.13
CA GLY A 108 0.31 -0.79 6.51
C GLY A 108 -0.60 -1.05 5.31
N MET A 109 -1.89 -0.73 5.44
CA MET A 109 -2.87 -0.84 4.35
C MET A 109 -2.47 -0.01 3.12
N GLU A 110 -2.06 1.26 3.29
CA GLU A 110 -1.74 2.09 2.12
C GLU A 110 -0.43 1.71 1.46
N LYS A 111 0.58 1.27 2.21
CA LYS A 111 1.81 0.74 1.59
C LYS A 111 1.49 -0.42 0.64
N HIS A 112 0.58 -1.31 1.04
CA HIS A 112 0.20 -2.44 0.20
C HIS A 112 -0.69 -2.02 -0.98
N LEU A 113 -1.52 -0.99 -0.80
CA LEU A 113 -2.26 -0.38 -1.90
C LEU A 113 -1.30 0.24 -2.93
N GLU A 114 -0.28 0.96 -2.47
CA GLU A 114 0.78 1.52 -3.31
C GLU A 114 1.50 0.43 -4.10
N ASP A 115 2.02 -0.59 -3.39
CA ASP A 115 2.68 -1.74 -3.99
C ASP A 115 1.77 -2.44 -5.04
N PHE A 116 0.48 -2.56 -4.72
CA PHE A 116 -0.52 -3.13 -5.64
C PHE A 116 -0.74 -2.28 -6.89
N LEU A 117 -0.84 -0.95 -6.73
CA LEU A 117 -1.00 0.00 -7.83
C LEU A 117 0.22 -0.02 -8.75
N ILE A 118 1.43 0.01 -8.20
CA ILE A 118 2.69 -0.09 -8.95
C ILE A 118 2.75 -1.41 -9.73
N ALA A 119 2.53 -2.55 -9.06
CA ALA A 119 2.61 -3.87 -9.68
C ALA A 119 1.54 -4.12 -10.76
N ASN A 120 0.45 -3.36 -10.76
CA ASN A 120 -0.63 -3.47 -11.73
C ASN A 120 -0.84 -2.19 -12.52
N TRP A 121 0.16 -1.29 -12.58
CA TRP A 121 0.02 0.06 -13.09
C TRP A 121 -0.68 0.11 -14.45
N ASP A 122 -0.18 -0.66 -15.42
CA ASP A 122 -0.71 -0.71 -16.79
C ASP A 122 -2.16 -1.19 -16.90
N LYS A 123 -2.68 -1.86 -15.86
CA LYS A 123 -4.07 -2.32 -15.79
C LYS A 123 -5.01 -1.29 -15.17
N THR A 124 -4.48 -0.26 -14.53
CA THR A 124 -5.27 0.80 -13.89
C THR A 124 -5.71 1.86 -14.91
N GLU A 125 -6.80 2.57 -14.63
CA GLU A 125 -7.20 3.75 -15.44
C GLU A 125 -6.13 4.86 -15.43
N ILE A 126 -5.29 4.89 -14.39
CA ILE A 126 -4.18 5.82 -14.24
C ILE A 126 -3.07 5.43 -15.23
N GLY A 127 -2.61 4.18 -15.20
CA GLY A 127 -1.53 3.69 -16.07
C GLY A 127 -1.88 3.62 -17.56
N LYS A 128 -3.17 3.67 -17.90
CA LYS A 128 -3.59 3.93 -19.30
C LYS A 128 -3.14 5.31 -19.80
N LYS A 129 -3.11 6.32 -18.92
CA LYS A 129 -2.83 7.73 -19.25
C LYS A 129 -1.43 8.19 -18.82
N TYR A 130 -0.89 7.59 -17.77
CA TYR A 130 0.37 7.97 -17.14
C TYR A 130 1.36 6.80 -17.15
N GLU A 131 2.63 7.12 -17.21
CA GLU A 131 3.77 6.21 -17.14
C GLU A 131 4.56 6.44 -15.85
N LEU A 132 5.08 5.34 -15.30
CA LEU A 132 6.03 5.40 -14.20
C LEU A 132 7.40 5.89 -14.72
N ILE A 133 8.15 6.53 -13.83
CA ILE A 133 9.43 7.15 -14.05
C ILE A 133 10.51 6.17 -13.61
N TYR A 134 11.51 6.00 -14.47
CA TYR A 134 12.69 5.18 -14.22
C TYR A 134 13.96 6.00 -14.42
N GLU A 135 14.92 5.85 -13.53
CA GLU A 135 16.25 6.46 -13.61
C GLU A 135 17.29 5.36 -13.58
N GLU A 136 18.19 5.34 -14.56
CA GLU A 136 19.21 4.29 -14.72
C GLU A 136 18.68 2.84 -14.74
N GLY A 137 17.37 2.67 -15.01
CA GLY A 137 16.68 1.39 -15.02
C GLY A 137 15.93 1.06 -13.73
N ASP A 138 16.11 1.83 -12.67
CA ASP A 138 15.44 1.67 -11.39
C ASP A 138 14.14 2.48 -11.32
N LEU A 139 13.10 1.89 -10.70
CA LEU A 139 11.81 2.55 -10.52
C LEU A 139 11.94 3.63 -9.43
N VAL A 140 11.83 4.90 -9.81
CA VAL A 140 11.86 6.03 -8.87
C VAL A 140 10.49 6.61 -8.56
N SER A 141 9.45 6.23 -9.32
CA SER A 141 8.09 6.74 -9.12
C SER A 141 7.52 6.47 -7.74
N GLN A 142 7.86 5.35 -7.12
CA GLN A 142 7.31 4.91 -5.83
C GLN A 142 8.10 5.54 -4.69
N GLN A 143 7.42 6.13 -3.71
CA GLN A 143 8.05 6.88 -2.61
C GLN A 143 9.11 7.87 -3.15
N TYR A 144 8.73 8.66 -4.15
CA TYR A 144 9.63 9.58 -4.83
C TYR A 144 10.16 10.62 -3.83
N GLN A 145 11.47 10.62 -3.62
CA GLN A 145 12.14 11.45 -2.61
C GLN A 145 12.21 12.93 -3.04
N THR A 146 11.89 13.83 -2.11
CA THR A 146 11.99 15.28 -2.27
C THR A 146 12.53 15.94 -1.01
N ASP A 147 12.92 17.22 -1.09
CA ASP A 147 13.34 18.01 0.08
C ASP A 147 12.20 18.30 1.07
N VAL A 148 10.95 18.01 0.68
CA VAL A 148 9.73 18.33 1.46
C VAL A 148 8.93 17.07 1.84
N GLY A 149 9.57 15.90 1.77
CA GLY A 149 9.01 14.58 2.08
C GLY A 149 8.97 13.65 0.87
N TYR A 150 8.30 12.51 1.02
CA TYR A 150 8.16 11.51 -0.03
C TYR A 150 6.77 11.59 -0.68
N ILE A 151 6.75 11.63 -2.01
CA ILE A 151 5.52 11.53 -2.80
C ILE A 151 5.22 10.03 -2.96
N ASP A 152 4.01 9.58 -2.63
CA ASP A 152 3.67 8.16 -2.75
C ASP A 152 3.90 7.65 -4.17
N ILE A 153 3.26 8.26 -5.18
CA ILE A 153 3.56 7.93 -6.58
C ILE A 153 3.71 9.20 -7.41
N LEU A 154 4.89 9.41 -8.01
CA LEU A 154 5.10 10.43 -9.03
C LEU A 154 5.07 9.79 -10.42
N ALA A 155 4.20 10.26 -11.30
CA ALA A 155 4.09 9.75 -12.67
C ALA A 155 4.12 10.88 -13.70
N LYS A 156 4.37 10.53 -14.96
CA LYS A 156 4.28 11.45 -16.09
C LYS A 156 3.16 11.02 -17.02
N ASP A 157 2.45 11.94 -17.65
CA ASP A 157 1.52 11.53 -18.70
C ASP A 157 2.31 10.99 -19.90
N LYS A 158 1.71 10.10 -20.68
CA LYS A 158 2.37 9.48 -21.84
C LYS A 158 2.78 10.47 -22.95
N SER A 159 2.32 11.73 -22.88
CA SER A 159 2.79 12.79 -23.79
C SER A 159 4.01 13.56 -23.26
N GLY A 160 4.39 13.32 -22.01
CA GLY A 160 5.51 13.98 -21.35
C GLY A 160 5.27 15.45 -21.00
N LYS A 161 4.02 15.91 -20.95
CA LYS A 161 3.63 17.32 -20.75
C LYS A 161 3.06 17.62 -19.37
N THR A 162 2.72 16.59 -18.60
CA THR A 162 2.05 16.69 -17.32
C THR A 162 2.67 15.74 -16.32
N PHE A 163 3.06 16.25 -15.16
CA PHE A 163 3.36 15.44 -13.98
C PHE A 163 2.07 15.19 -13.20
N LEU A 164 1.97 13.99 -12.63
CA LEU A 164 0.91 13.58 -11.73
C LEU A 164 1.52 13.20 -10.39
N VAL A 165 1.18 13.96 -9.36
CA VAL A 165 1.48 13.67 -7.96
C VAL A 165 0.30 12.89 -7.39
N ILE A 166 0.54 11.66 -6.94
CA ILE A 166 -0.48 10.81 -6.33
C ILE A 166 -0.20 10.71 -4.83
N GLU A 167 -1.21 11.01 -4.03
CA GLU A 167 -1.19 10.83 -2.57
C GLU A 167 -2.24 9.78 -2.18
N LEU A 168 -1.83 8.77 -1.43
CA LEU A 168 -2.73 7.81 -0.81
C LEU A 168 -3.09 8.33 0.58
N LYS A 169 -4.38 8.35 0.94
CA LYS A 169 -4.78 8.85 2.27
C LYS A 169 -4.27 7.92 3.35
N LYS A 170 -3.22 8.35 4.09
CA LYS A 170 -2.50 7.51 5.07
C LYS A 170 -3.13 7.28 6.46
N GLY A 171 -4.43 7.05 6.53
CA GLY A 171 -5.20 7.22 7.79
C GLY A 171 -5.22 8.66 8.31
N ARG A 172 -4.69 9.61 7.54
CA ARG A 172 -4.58 11.04 7.88
C ARG A 172 -5.92 11.76 7.74
N SER A 173 -6.07 12.88 8.44
CA SER A 173 -7.23 13.77 8.27
C SER A 173 -7.33 14.29 6.84
N ALA A 174 -8.54 14.65 6.40
CA ALA A 174 -8.77 15.22 5.06
C ALA A 174 -7.85 16.41 4.76
N ASP A 175 -7.71 17.33 5.73
CA ASP A 175 -6.91 18.54 5.56
C ASP A 175 -5.41 18.25 5.44
N ALA A 176 -4.91 17.25 6.19
CA ALA A 176 -3.52 16.84 6.10
C ALA A 176 -3.16 16.30 4.70
N VAL A 177 -4.04 15.49 4.11
CA VAL A 177 -3.85 14.93 2.75
C VAL A 177 -3.87 16.05 1.70
N VAL A 178 -4.79 17.00 1.80
CA VAL A 178 -4.85 18.14 0.87
C VAL A 178 -3.60 19.02 0.99
N GLY A 179 -3.14 19.30 2.21
CA GLY A 179 -1.90 20.04 2.44
C GLY A 179 -0.67 19.33 1.86
N GLN A 180 -0.60 18.00 1.98
CA GLN A 180 0.49 17.19 1.44
C GLN A 180 0.53 17.20 -0.07
N VAL A 181 -0.58 16.87 -0.75
CA VAL A 181 -0.61 16.88 -2.21
C VAL A 181 -0.30 18.27 -2.78
N LEU A 182 -0.80 19.34 -2.15
CA LEU A 182 -0.50 20.72 -2.56
C LEU A 182 0.98 21.06 -2.40
N ARG A 183 1.60 20.67 -1.27
CA ARG A 183 3.03 20.86 -1.02
C ARG A 183 3.87 20.17 -2.09
N TYR A 184 3.59 18.91 -2.36
CA TYR A 184 4.30 18.12 -3.36
C TYR A 184 4.09 18.65 -4.79
N MET A 185 2.87 19.00 -5.16
CA MET A 185 2.61 19.66 -6.45
C MET A 185 3.38 20.99 -6.58
N GLY A 186 3.49 21.75 -5.49
CA GLY A 186 4.30 22.97 -5.41
C GLY A 186 5.77 22.71 -5.69
N TRP A 187 6.35 21.73 -5.01
CA TRP A 187 7.75 21.32 -5.19
C TRP A 187 8.01 20.80 -6.60
N VAL A 188 7.20 19.87 -7.12
CA VAL A 188 7.34 19.33 -8.48
C VAL A 188 7.26 20.46 -9.52
N ARG A 189 6.36 21.43 -9.34
CA ARG A 189 6.23 22.56 -10.27
C ARG A 189 7.49 23.42 -10.32
N LYS A 190 8.16 23.60 -9.18
CA LYS A 190 9.32 24.47 -9.03
C LYS A 190 10.61 23.77 -9.45
N GLU A 191 10.80 22.51 -9.07
CA GLU A 191 12.08 21.82 -9.20
C GLU A 191 12.16 20.88 -10.41
N LEU A 192 11.03 20.30 -10.86
CA LEU A 192 11.04 19.25 -11.89
C LEU A 192 10.28 19.61 -13.16
N ALA A 193 9.18 20.34 -13.04
CA ALA A 193 8.20 20.45 -14.12
C ALA A 193 8.73 21.23 -15.34
N ASN A 194 9.67 22.16 -15.18
CA ASN A 194 10.25 22.92 -16.30
C ASN A 194 9.20 23.50 -17.28
N GLY A 195 8.10 24.03 -16.73
CA GLY A 195 6.97 24.58 -17.50
C GLY A 195 5.89 23.56 -17.90
N GLN A 196 6.09 22.28 -17.64
CA GLN A 196 5.04 21.26 -17.73
C GLN A 196 3.93 21.50 -16.70
N LYS A 197 2.73 20.96 -16.99
CA LYS A 197 1.61 21.00 -16.05
C LYS A 197 1.88 20.05 -14.87
N VAL A 198 1.35 20.38 -13.70
CA VAL A 198 1.40 19.51 -12.52
C VAL A 198 -0.02 19.32 -12.01
N LYS A 199 -0.45 18.07 -11.90
CA LYS A 199 -1.76 17.67 -11.39
C LYS A 199 -1.59 16.84 -10.12
N GLY A 200 -2.58 16.89 -9.25
CA GLY A 200 -2.72 16.03 -8.09
C GLY A 200 -3.76 14.94 -8.32
N LEU A 201 -3.57 13.81 -7.66
CA LEU A 201 -4.58 12.78 -7.51
C LEU A 201 -4.54 12.28 -6.07
N VAL A 202 -5.66 12.37 -5.38
CA VAL A 202 -5.84 11.76 -4.07
C VAL A 202 -6.62 10.46 -4.25
N ILE A 203 -6.13 9.37 -3.67
CA ILE A 203 -6.79 8.06 -3.70
C ILE A 203 -7.20 7.66 -2.27
N VAL A 204 -8.49 7.39 -2.08
CA VAL A 204 -9.08 7.10 -0.74
C VAL A 204 -10.02 5.89 -0.78
N PRO A 205 -10.25 5.18 0.34
CA PRO A 205 -11.26 4.12 0.38
C PRO A 205 -12.69 4.68 0.29
N ASP A 206 -12.93 5.84 0.91
CA ASP A 206 -14.20 6.55 0.88
C ASP A 206 -13.99 8.07 1.01
N VAL A 207 -14.96 8.85 0.55
CA VAL A 207 -14.91 10.32 0.57
C VAL A 207 -15.75 10.85 1.72
N ASP A 208 -15.10 11.45 2.71
CA ASP A 208 -15.79 12.21 3.75
C ASP A 208 -16.10 13.65 3.29
N LYS A 209 -17.09 14.29 3.91
CA LYS A 209 -17.49 15.66 3.57
C LYS A 209 -16.37 16.68 3.71
N LYS A 210 -15.45 16.49 4.67
CA LYS A 210 -14.34 17.44 4.85
C LYS A 210 -13.42 17.38 3.65
N LEU A 211 -13.06 16.18 3.20
CA LEU A 211 -12.23 16.00 2.00
C LEU A 211 -12.92 16.53 0.74
N GLU A 212 -14.22 16.31 0.60
CA GLU A 212 -15.02 16.86 -0.50
C GLU A 212 -14.94 18.40 -0.51
N PHE A 213 -15.18 19.05 0.62
CA PHE A 213 -15.10 20.52 0.72
C PHE A 213 -13.66 21.04 0.55
N SER A 214 -12.65 20.38 1.12
CA SER A 214 -11.25 20.82 1.01
C SER A 214 -10.71 20.75 -0.42
N LEU A 215 -11.29 19.88 -1.26
CA LEU A 215 -10.92 19.72 -2.68
C LEU A 215 -11.85 20.45 -3.67
N SER A 216 -12.98 21.01 -3.23
CA SER A 216 -14.02 21.54 -4.14
C SER A 216 -13.52 22.63 -5.09
N ASP A 217 -12.58 23.47 -4.64
CA ASP A 217 -11.99 24.55 -5.43
C ASP A 217 -10.63 24.19 -6.06
N GLN A 218 -10.12 22.98 -5.80
CA GLN A 218 -8.80 22.53 -6.24
C GLN A 218 -8.88 21.86 -7.63
N LYS A 219 -9.03 22.67 -8.69
CA LYS A 219 -9.26 22.19 -10.06
C LYS A 219 -8.16 21.30 -10.66
N ASP A 220 -6.93 21.41 -10.13
CA ASP A 220 -5.80 20.60 -10.58
C ASP A 220 -5.63 19.30 -9.78
N ILE A 221 -6.48 19.06 -8.77
CA ILE A 221 -6.46 17.84 -7.94
C ILE A 221 -7.73 17.03 -8.23
N ASN A 222 -7.54 15.78 -8.65
CA ASN A 222 -8.65 14.84 -8.78
C ASN A 222 -8.74 13.95 -7.54
N LEU A 223 -9.93 13.43 -7.29
CA LEU A 223 -10.20 12.45 -6.23
C LEU A 223 -10.64 11.14 -6.88
N MET A 224 -10.05 10.02 -6.45
CA MET A 224 -10.48 8.68 -6.81
C MET A 224 -10.75 7.88 -5.54
N THR A 225 -11.80 7.05 -5.60
CA THR A 225 -12.02 6.03 -4.60
C THR A 225 -11.57 4.68 -5.10
N TYR A 226 -11.10 3.83 -4.20
CA TYR A 226 -10.85 2.42 -4.51
C TYR A 226 -11.79 1.53 -3.72
N LYS A 227 -12.13 0.39 -4.32
CA LYS A 227 -12.91 -0.67 -3.67
C LYS A 227 -12.24 -1.99 -3.99
N ILE A 228 -12.32 -2.92 -3.04
CA ILE A 228 -11.80 -4.26 -3.23
C ILE A 228 -12.98 -5.21 -3.27
N ASP A 229 -13.20 -5.85 -4.42
CA ASP A 229 -14.16 -6.94 -4.57
C ASP A 229 -13.39 -8.25 -4.69
N PHE A 230 -13.57 -9.13 -3.71
CA PHE A 230 -12.97 -10.45 -3.72
C PHE A 230 -13.99 -11.50 -3.32
N LYS A 231 -13.99 -12.60 -4.06
CA LYS A 231 -14.95 -13.69 -3.90
C LYS A 231 -14.20 -14.99 -3.88
N LEU A 232 -14.38 -15.75 -2.79
CA LEU A 232 -13.99 -17.15 -2.72
C LEU A 232 -15.22 -18.00 -2.92
N SER A 233 -15.16 -18.88 -3.91
CA SER A 233 -16.16 -19.91 -4.14
C SER A 233 -15.57 -21.25 -3.72
N LYS A 234 -16.37 -22.06 -3.03
CA LYS A 234 -16.01 -23.44 -2.74
C LYS A 234 -15.97 -24.20 -4.08
N TYR A 235 -14.93 -24.99 -4.30
CA TYR A 235 -14.91 -25.95 -5.40
C TYR A 235 -15.81 -27.13 -4.99
N GLU A 236 -16.91 -27.31 -5.71
CA GLU A 236 -17.71 -28.53 -5.61
C GLU A 236 -17.24 -29.49 -6.72
N SER A 237 -16.79 -30.67 -6.28
CA SER A 237 -16.38 -31.77 -7.14
C SER A 237 -17.56 -32.70 -7.27
N ASP A 238 -17.98 -33.00 -8.50
CA ASP A 238 -18.96 -34.05 -8.80
C ASP A 238 -18.32 -35.46 -8.86
N LEU A 239 -17.09 -35.63 -8.35
CA LEU A 239 -16.38 -36.91 -8.24
C LEU A 239 -16.63 -37.61 -6.90
#